data_AF-A0A672UWK5-F1
#
_entry.id   AF-A0A672UWK5-F1
#
_cell.length_a   1.000
_cell.length_b   1.000
_cell.length_c   1.000
_cell.angle_alpha   90.00
_cell.angle_beta   90.00
_cell.angle_gamma   90.00
#
_symmetry.space_group_name_H-M   'P 1'
#
loop_
_entity.id
_entity.type
_entity.pdbx_description
1 polymer ?
#
loop_
_entity_poly.entity_id
_entity_poly.type
_entity_poly.pdbx_seq_one_letter_code
_entity_poly.pdbx_strand_id
1 'polypeptide(L)' 'MPGYDYKLLERPRRRVLCPLCGKPMREPVRVSTCGHRFCDTCLQEFLR' A
#
# COMPACT_ATOMS: atom_id res chain seq x y z
N MET A 1 7.24 -3.42 8.32
CA MET A 1 8.00 -2.90 7.16
C MET A 1 7.02 -2.44 6.08
N PRO A 2 7.18 -1.22 5.54
CA PRO A 2 6.24 -0.67 4.57
C PRO A 2 6.40 -1.31 3.19
N GLY A 3 5.31 -1.90 2.67
CA GLY A 3 5.23 -2.45 1.32
C GLY A 3 6.17 -3.64 1.06
N TYR A 4 6.17 -4.09 -0.19
CA TYR A 4 7.15 -5.05 -0.68
C TYR A 4 8.25 -4.35 -1.49
N ASP A 5 9.49 -4.77 -1.25
CA ASP A 5 10.67 -4.33 -2.00
C ASP A 5 11.14 -5.46 -2.92
N TYR A 6 10.30 -5.80 -3.89
CA TYR A 6 10.64 -6.76 -4.93
C TYR A 6 10.93 -6.05 -6.24
N LYS A 7 11.79 -6.65 -7.06
CA LYS A 7 11.93 -6.28 -8.46
C LYS A 7 10.76 -6.92 -9.20
N LEU A 8 9.77 -6.13 -9.59
CA LEU A 8 8.69 -6.64 -10.44
C LEU A 8 9.20 -6.87 -11.85
N LEU A 9 8.78 -8.00 -12.43
CA LEU A 9 8.98 -8.29 -13.86
C LEU A 9 8.26 -7.27 -14.76
N GLU A 10 7.13 -6.72 -14.29
CA GLU A 10 6.32 -5.75 -15.03
C GLU A 10 5.90 -4.56 -14.17
N ARG A 11 5.65 -3.40 -14.79
CA ARG A 11 5.14 -2.23 -14.07
C ARG A 11 3.79 -2.55 -13.42
N PRO A 12 3.68 -2.48 -12.08
CA PRO A 12 2.46 -2.81 -11.38
C PRO A 12 1.37 -1.81 -11.72
N ARG A 13 0.14 -2.30 -11.87
CA ARG A 13 -1.03 -1.41 -12.03
C ARG A 13 -1.15 -0.51 -10.80
N ARG A 14 -1.45 0.78 -10.98
CA ARG A 14 -1.57 1.75 -9.87
C ARG A 14 -2.47 1.29 -8.72
N ARG A 15 -3.46 0.44 -8.98
CA ARG A 15 -4.40 -0.10 -7.98
C ARG A 15 -3.78 -1.06 -6.96
N VAL A 16 -2.58 -1.59 -7.22
CA VAL A 16 -1.87 -2.49 -6.28
C VAL A 16 -0.75 -1.78 -5.51
N LEU A 17 -0.49 -0.51 -5.83
CA LEU A 17 0.51 0.32 -5.17
C LEU A 17 -0.12 1.07 -4.00
N CYS A 18 0.60 1.10 -2.88
CA CYS A 18 0.25 1.92 -1.73
C CYS A 18 0.43 3.40 -2.10
N PRO A 19 -0.59 4.25 -1.92
CA PRO A 19 -0.46 5.68 -2.16
C PRO A 19 0.56 6.38 -1.25
N LEU A 20 0.83 5.83 -0.05
CA LEU A 20 1.74 6.42 0.93
C LEU A 20 3.21 6.10 0.64
N CYS A 21 3.55 4.84 0.38
CA CYS A 21 4.94 4.44 0.16
C CYS A 21 5.32 4.22 -1.31
N GLY A 22 4.36 4.29 -2.24
CA GLY A 22 4.56 4.06 -3.67
C GLY A 22 4.95 2.62 -4.04
N LYS A 23 5.11 1.74 -3.05
CA LYS A 23 5.44 0.33 -3.21
C LYS A 23 4.18 -0.52 -3.27
N PRO A 24 4.25 -1.71 -3.86
CA PRO A 24 3.17 -2.69 -3.76
C PRO A 24 2.77 -2.93 -2.31
N MET A 25 1.46 -2.93 -2.07
CA MET A 25 0.93 -2.99 -0.72
C MET A 25 1.30 -4.31 -0.03
N ARG A 26 1.88 -4.21 1.16
CA ARG A 26 2.06 -5.34 2.09
C ARG A 26 0.91 -5.28 3.09
N GLU A 27 0.20 -6.40 3.22
CA GLU A 27 -0.98 -6.53 4.09
C GLU A 27 -1.97 -5.38 3.85
N PRO A 28 -2.60 -5.33 2.66
CA PRO A 28 -3.43 -4.20 2.27
C PRO A 28 -4.68 -4.08 3.14
N VAL A 29 -4.84 -2.94 3.80
CA VAL A 29 -6.04 -2.56 4.55
C VAL A 29 -6.90 -1.62 3.73
N ARG A 30 -8.23 -1.82 3.77
CA ARG A 30 -9.19 -0.97 3.07
C ARG A 30 -9.87 -0.03 4.06
N VAL A 31 -9.79 1.26 3.82
CA VAL A 31 -10.49 2.26 4.62
C VAL A 31 -11.98 2.19 4.32
N SER A 32 -12.81 1.99 5.34
CA SER A 32 -14.26 1.79 5.19
C SER A 32 -14.99 3.03 4.67
N THR A 33 -14.49 4.23 4.96
CA THR A 33 -15.16 5.50 4.60
C THR A 33 -14.96 5.90 3.14
N CYS A 34 -13.82 5.58 2.53
CA CYS A 34 -13.48 6.01 1.17
C CYS A 34 -13.06 4.88 0.22
N GLY A 35 -12.93 3.65 0.71
CA GLY A 35 -12.61 2.46 -0.10
C GLY A 35 -11.16 2.38 -0.59
N HIS A 36 -10.30 3.34 -0.23
CA HIS A 36 -8.89 3.33 -0.58
C HIS A 36 -8.11 2.24 0.16
N ARG A 37 -7.06 1.71 -0.48
CA ARG A 37 -6.22 0.65 0.06
C ARG A 37 -4.79 1.16 0.31
N PHE A 38 -4.23 0.74 1.44
CA PHE A 38 -2.88 1.10 1.89
C PHE A 38 -2.21 -0.12 2.52
N CYS A 39 -0.89 -0.11 2.71
CA CYS A 39 -0.26 -1.07 3.62
C CYS A 39 -0.75 -0.84 5.04
N ASP A 40 -0.97 -1.90 5.81
CA ASP A 40 -1.35 -1.81 7.23
C ASP A 40 -0.41 -0.88 8.01
N THR A 41 0.91 -1.13 7.92
CA THR A 41 1.91 -0.31 8.63
C THR A 41 1.92 1.15 8.17
N CYS A 42 1.75 1.40 6.87
CA CYS A 42 1.75 2.78 6.36
C CYS A 42 0.52 3.55 6.84
N LEU A 43 -0.65 2.90 6.88
CA LEU A 43 -1.86 3.53 7.38
C LEU A 43 -1.76 3.79 8.88
N GLN A 44 -1.26 2.83 9.66
CA GLN A 44 -1.05 3.00 11.09
C GLN A 44 -0.05 4.12 11.41
N GLU A 45 1.05 4.23 10.67
CA GLU A 45 2.02 5.32 10.82
C GLU A 45 1.44 6.69 10.44
N PHE A 46 0.57 6.76 9.43
CA PHE A 46 -0.07 8.01 9.02
C PHE A 46 -1.15 8.49 10.00
N LEU A 47 -1.82 7.57 10.69
CA LEU A 47 -2.86 7.87 11.67
C LEU A 47 -2.32 8.09 13.09
N ARG A 48 -1.02 7.91 13.30
CA ARG A 48 -0.34 8.09 14.58
C ARG A 48 -0.04 9.55 14.85
#